data_AF-A0A3S1F8D5-F1
#
_entry.id   AF-A0A3S1F8D5-F1
#
_cell.length_a   1.000
_cell.length_b   1.000
_cell.length_c   1.000
_cell.angle_alpha   90.00
_cell.angle_beta   90.00
_cell.angle_gamma   90.00
#
_symmetry.space_group_name_H-M   'P 1'
#
loop_
_entity.id
_entity.type
_entity.pdbx_description
1 polymer ?
#
loop_
_entity_poly.entity_id
_entity_poly.type
_entity_poly.pdbx_seq_one_letter_code
_entity_poly.pdbx_strand_id
1 'polypeptide(L)'
;HRAMTIAIAVLIITCPCALGLAVPIVQVVAARRLFESGIMVKDGSAMERLAAIDTAVFDKTGTLTLGQPRLVNADSIDPAMLAIAADMAAHSRHPFSKAIAGFAAPGGQHKFDTVTEHPGFGIEATDAGSTWRLGRRGWAGWKARTGGEGKHGYGGTVLTRNGMIAASFVFEDALRADAGAGIQQLNGDGVSIEMLSGDTAAACAEVAKLLDIDDFVPCLLPSGKVERIETLAKVGHKVLMVGDGLNDTPALSVAHVSIAPATAVDIGRNAADFVFLRESLLAVPLALGVSRKAGHLIRQNIAIAIVYNAVAVPIAILGHVTPLIAAIAMSASSLLVIGNALRLHGFMANATVQVIQKVRRSAVSYSAQSS
;
A
#
# COMPACT_ATOMS: atom_id res chain seq x y z
N HIS A 1 -58.36 17.75 -16.18
CA HIS A 1 -57.81 18.07 -14.83
C HIS A 1 -57.15 16.87 -14.14
N ARG A 2 -57.88 15.79 -13.81
CA ARG A 2 -57.31 14.66 -13.05
C ARG A 2 -56.09 14.00 -13.73
N ALA A 3 -56.14 13.77 -15.04
CA ALA A 3 -55.01 13.24 -15.80
C ALA A 3 -53.76 14.14 -15.75
N MET A 4 -53.95 15.47 -15.74
CA MET A 4 -52.85 16.44 -15.67
C MET A 4 -52.20 16.45 -14.28
N THR A 5 -53.00 16.35 -13.22
CA THR A 5 -52.50 16.25 -11.85
C THR A 5 -51.73 14.94 -11.61
N ILE A 6 -52.22 13.82 -12.17
CA ILE A 6 -51.54 12.53 -12.12
C ILE A 6 -50.22 12.58 -12.89
N ALA A 7 -50.22 13.15 -14.10
CA ALA A 7 -49.01 13.29 -14.92
C ALA A 7 -47.93 14.12 -14.19
N ILE A 8 -48.31 15.23 -13.56
CA ILE A 8 -47.39 16.05 -12.74
C ILE A 8 -46.86 15.26 -11.55
N ALA A 9 -47.72 14.54 -10.81
CA ALA A 9 -47.29 13.74 -9.67
C ALA A 9 -46.30 12.62 -10.06
N VAL A 10 -46.54 11.94 -11.18
CA VAL A 10 -45.64 10.91 -11.74
C VAL A 10 -44.31 11.52 -12.19
N LEU A 11 -44.34 12.69 -12.83
CA LEU A 11 -43.12 13.39 -13.25
C LEU A 11 -42.26 13.79 -12.04
N ILE A 12 -42.90 14.31 -10.98
CA ILE A 12 -42.20 14.66 -9.74
C ILE A 12 -41.60 13.41 -9.11
N ILE A 13 -42.40 12.37 -8.89
CA ILE A 13 -41.97 11.23 -8.07
C ILE A 13 -40.90 10.35 -8.73
N THR A 14 -40.76 10.41 -10.06
CA THR A 14 -39.75 9.66 -10.81
C THR A 14 -38.36 10.30 -10.76
N CYS A 15 -38.22 11.55 -10.29
CA CYS A 15 -36.93 12.22 -10.21
C CYS A 15 -36.00 11.52 -9.18
N PRO A 16 -34.86 10.95 -9.60
CA PRO A 16 -34.05 10.08 -8.75
C PRO A 16 -33.03 10.88 -7.91
N CYS A 17 -33.45 11.95 -7.23
CA CYS A 17 -32.55 12.83 -6.46
C CYS A 17 -31.74 12.07 -5.40
N ALA A 18 -32.39 11.17 -4.67
CA ALA A 18 -31.74 10.35 -3.64
C ALA A 18 -30.69 9.38 -4.21
N LEU A 19 -30.93 8.86 -5.42
CA LEU A 19 -29.98 7.99 -6.12
C LEU A 19 -28.72 8.75 -6.53
N GLY A 20 -28.88 9.98 -7.03
CA GLY A 20 -27.76 10.85 -7.41
C GLY A 20 -26.86 11.24 -6.23
N LEU A 21 -27.42 11.30 -5.02
CA LEU A 21 -26.68 11.62 -3.79
C LEU A 21 -26.15 10.38 -3.03
N ALA A 22 -26.64 9.19 -3.34
CA ALA A 22 -26.37 7.96 -2.59
C ALA A 22 -24.88 7.62 -2.49
N VAL A 23 -24.14 7.79 -3.59
CA VAL A 23 -22.71 7.51 -3.69
C VAL A 23 -21.85 8.66 -3.14
N PRO A 24 -21.97 9.91 -3.64
CA PRO A 24 -21.04 10.98 -3.27
C PRO A 24 -21.08 11.33 -1.78
N ILE A 25 -22.25 11.25 -1.12
CA ILE A 25 -22.34 11.55 0.32
C ILE A 25 -21.59 10.50 1.14
N VAL A 26 -21.75 9.21 0.81
CA VAL A 26 -21.02 8.14 1.51
C VAL A 26 -19.52 8.28 1.26
N GLN A 27 -19.10 8.57 0.02
CA GLN A 27 -17.69 8.79 -0.32
C GLN A 27 -17.09 9.97 0.47
N VAL A 28 -17.78 11.11 0.56
CA VAL A 28 -17.31 12.28 1.34
C VAL A 28 -17.18 11.95 2.82
N VAL A 29 -18.19 11.30 3.42
CA VAL A 29 -18.13 10.90 4.84
C VAL A 29 -16.98 9.92 5.06
N ALA A 30 -16.81 8.93 4.17
CA ALA A 30 -15.78 7.92 4.32
C ALA A 30 -14.36 8.49 4.12
N ALA A 31 -14.16 9.37 3.13
CA ALA A 31 -12.91 10.08 2.88
C ALA A 31 -12.53 10.96 4.07
N ARG A 32 -13.48 11.71 4.64
CA ARG A 32 -13.25 12.49 5.87
C ARG A 32 -12.74 11.61 7.01
N ARG A 33 -13.30 10.42 7.18
CA ARG A 33 -12.93 9.50 8.26
C ARG A 33 -11.58 8.84 8.07
N LEU A 34 -11.24 8.50 6.83
CA LEU A 34 -9.90 8.06 6.48
C LEU A 34 -8.90 9.17 6.77
N PHE A 35 -9.22 10.41 6.38
CA PHE A 35 -8.35 11.57 6.62
C PHE A 35 -8.14 11.85 8.12
N GLU A 36 -9.20 11.82 8.94
CA GLU A 36 -9.12 11.95 10.40
C GLU A 36 -8.27 10.83 11.03
N SER A 37 -8.19 9.67 10.39
CA SER A 37 -7.33 8.54 10.79
C SER A 37 -5.91 8.62 10.20
N GLY A 38 -5.58 9.68 9.46
CA GLY A 38 -4.29 9.87 8.80
C GLY A 38 -4.13 9.09 7.50
N ILE A 39 -5.21 8.81 6.77
CA ILE A 39 -5.22 8.12 5.48
C ILE A 39 -5.82 9.06 4.43
N MET A 40 -5.03 9.46 3.45
CA MET A 40 -5.47 10.28 2.33
C MET A 40 -5.93 9.38 1.18
N VAL A 41 -7.06 9.74 0.58
CA VAL A 41 -7.65 9.05 -0.57
C VAL A 41 -7.56 9.97 -1.79
N LYS A 42 -7.07 9.47 -2.91
CA LYS A 42 -6.94 10.25 -4.14
C LYS A 42 -8.28 10.49 -4.84
N ASP A 43 -9.10 9.45 -4.94
CA ASP A 43 -10.41 9.52 -5.57
C ASP A 43 -11.40 8.49 -4.99
N GLY A 44 -12.71 8.72 -5.16
CA GLY A 44 -13.75 7.86 -4.60
C GLY A 44 -13.79 6.45 -5.20
N SER A 45 -13.35 6.26 -6.46
CA SER A 45 -13.31 4.94 -7.09
C SER A 45 -12.28 4.02 -6.45
N ALA A 46 -11.19 4.57 -5.92
CA ALA A 46 -10.20 3.83 -5.16
C ALA A 46 -10.80 3.12 -3.93
N MET A 47 -11.78 3.74 -3.26
CA MET A 47 -12.49 3.12 -2.13
C MET A 47 -13.33 1.92 -2.56
N GLU A 48 -14.00 2.03 -3.71
CA GLU A 48 -14.81 0.94 -4.26
C GLU A 48 -13.93 -0.23 -4.70
N ARG A 49 -12.79 0.07 -5.35
CA ARG A 49 -11.76 -0.92 -5.69
C ARG A 49 -11.18 -1.59 -4.45
N LEU A 50 -10.81 -0.81 -3.42
CA LEU A 50 -10.30 -1.34 -2.16
C LEU A 50 -11.31 -2.25 -1.44
N ALA A 51 -12.60 -1.90 -1.48
CA ALA A 51 -13.64 -2.74 -0.88
C ALA A 51 -13.76 -4.13 -1.52
N ALA A 52 -13.29 -4.27 -2.76
CA ALA A 52 -13.44 -5.47 -3.57
C ALA A 52 -12.22 -6.38 -3.57
N ILE A 53 -11.12 -6.00 -2.92
CA ILE A 53 -9.88 -6.78 -2.92
C ILE A 53 -10.03 -8.11 -2.17
N ASP A 54 -9.29 -9.10 -2.66
CA ASP A 54 -9.16 -10.44 -2.09
C ASP A 54 -7.70 -10.82 -1.78
N THR A 55 -6.74 -10.11 -2.38
CA THR A 55 -5.31 -10.36 -2.22
C THR A 55 -4.59 -9.06 -1.90
N ALA A 56 -3.71 -9.06 -0.90
CA ALA A 56 -2.84 -7.93 -0.58
C ALA A 56 -1.38 -8.35 -0.69
N VAL A 57 -0.67 -7.63 -1.56
CA VAL A 57 0.74 -7.81 -1.87
C VAL A 57 1.51 -6.71 -1.17
N PHE A 58 2.46 -7.09 -0.32
CA PHE A 58 3.31 -6.16 0.42
C PHE A 58 4.71 -6.16 -0.13
N ASP A 59 5.26 -4.97 -0.37
CA ASP A 59 6.71 -4.84 -0.42
C ASP A 59 7.30 -5.08 0.98
N LYS A 60 8.51 -5.63 1.02
CA LYS A 60 9.21 -5.81 2.29
C LYS A 60 9.84 -4.50 2.77
N THR A 61 10.68 -3.91 1.93
CA THR A 61 11.58 -2.81 2.31
C THR A 61 10.81 -1.49 2.34
N GLY A 62 10.91 -0.72 3.42
CA GLY A 62 10.16 0.55 3.57
C GLY A 62 8.65 0.42 3.82
N THR A 63 8.08 -0.78 3.65
CA THR A 63 6.65 -1.06 3.85
C THR A 63 6.39 -1.93 5.07
N LEU A 64 6.76 -3.22 5.06
CA LEU A 64 6.70 -4.06 6.27
C LEU A 64 7.79 -3.67 7.29
N THR A 65 8.86 -3.08 6.77
CA THR A 65 9.99 -2.54 7.51
C THR A 65 9.99 -1.01 7.49
N LEU A 66 10.85 -0.38 8.29
CA LEU A 66 10.93 1.07 8.40
C LEU A 66 11.65 1.73 7.21
N GLY A 67 12.33 0.97 6.35
CA GLY A 67 13.09 1.52 5.22
C GLY A 67 14.37 2.21 5.68
N GLN A 68 14.86 1.88 6.88
CA GLN A 68 16.04 2.45 7.50
C GLN A 68 17.10 1.35 7.68
N PRO A 69 17.72 0.89 6.58
CA PRO A 69 18.64 -0.22 6.64
C PRO A 69 19.90 0.16 7.44
N ARG A 70 20.31 -0.73 8.33
CA ARG A 70 21.55 -0.63 9.09
C ARG A 70 22.55 -1.66 8.59
N LEU A 71 23.79 -1.24 8.33
CA LEU A 71 24.88 -2.16 8.01
C LEU A 71 25.29 -2.91 9.29
N VAL A 72 25.10 -4.24 9.30
CA VAL A 72 25.35 -5.06 10.51
C VAL A 72 26.71 -5.75 10.51
N ASN A 73 27.35 -5.87 9.36
CA ASN A 73 28.62 -6.57 9.22
C ASN A 73 29.82 -5.63 8.99
N ALA A 74 29.70 -4.35 9.34
CA ALA A 74 30.74 -3.34 9.13
C ALA A 74 32.10 -3.77 9.70
N ASP A 75 32.12 -4.31 10.92
CA ASP A 75 33.34 -4.74 11.62
C ASP A 75 34.04 -5.94 10.96
N SER A 76 33.33 -6.68 10.09
CA SER A 76 33.87 -7.84 9.37
C SER A 76 34.42 -7.51 7.98
N ILE A 77 34.21 -6.28 7.51
CA ILE A 77 34.65 -5.81 6.19
C ILE A 77 36.02 -5.16 6.33
N ASP A 78 36.92 -5.40 5.36
CA ASP A 78 38.19 -4.70 5.27
C ASP A 78 37.96 -3.17 5.29
N PRO A 79 38.53 -2.43 6.26
CA PRO A 79 38.36 -0.98 6.38
C PRO A 79 38.68 -0.21 5.09
N ALA A 80 39.65 -0.66 4.30
CA ALA A 80 40.00 -0.01 3.03
C ALA A 80 38.87 -0.18 1.99
N MET A 81 38.28 -1.38 1.91
CA MET A 81 37.17 -1.65 1.00
C MET A 81 35.88 -0.96 1.46
N LEU A 82 35.66 -0.87 2.76
CA LEU A 82 34.53 -0.14 3.34
C LEU A 82 34.62 1.36 3.01
N ALA A 83 35.81 1.96 3.13
CA ALA A 83 36.03 3.36 2.77
C ALA A 83 35.75 3.63 1.29
N ILE A 84 36.27 2.78 0.39
CA ILE A 84 36.00 2.87 -1.07
C ILE A 84 34.50 2.77 -1.36
N ALA A 85 33.82 1.80 -0.74
CA ALA A 85 32.37 1.65 -0.90
C ALA A 85 31.59 2.85 -0.37
N ALA A 86 32.02 3.43 0.76
CA ALA A 86 31.38 4.61 1.34
C ALA A 86 31.53 5.85 0.44
N ASP A 87 32.71 6.04 -0.16
CA ASP A 87 32.98 7.11 -1.13
C ASP A 87 32.11 6.95 -2.40
N MET A 88 31.96 5.72 -2.92
CA MET A 88 31.01 5.45 -4.00
C MET A 88 29.57 5.74 -3.57
N ALA A 89 29.18 5.24 -2.40
CA ALA A 89 27.82 5.31 -1.89
C ALA A 89 27.35 6.75 -1.60
N ALA A 90 28.28 7.67 -1.29
CA ALA A 90 27.99 9.09 -1.09
C ALA A 90 27.34 9.77 -2.31
N HIS A 91 27.48 9.18 -3.51
CA HIS A 91 26.91 9.70 -4.75
C HIS A 91 25.46 9.27 -5.01
N SER A 92 24.91 8.35 -4.19
CA SER A 92 23.55 7.81 -4.36
C SER A 92 22.65 8.19 -3.19
N ARG A 93 21.38 8.43 -3.51
CA ARG A 93 20.33 8.70 -2.50
C ARG A 93 19.65 7.43 -1.99
N HIS A 94 20.03 6.25 -2.50
CA HIS A 94 19.42 4.98 -2.14
C HIS A 94 19.65 4.66 -0.64
N PRO A 95 18.66 4.11 0.10
CA PRO A 95 18.79 3.82 1.52
C PRO A 95 20.01 2.95 1.88
N PHE A 96 20.28 1.88 1.12
CA PHE A 96 21.50 1.08 1.32
C PHE A 96 22.80 1.89 1.10
N SER A 97 22.82 2.79 0.11
CA SER A 97 23.97 3.66 -0.13
C SER A 97 24.16 4.62 1.05
N LYS A 98 23.09 5.21 1.59
CA LYS A 98 23.17 6.05 2.79
C LYS A 98 23.72 5.29 4.01
N ALA A 99 23.32 4.03 4.19
CA ALA A 99 23.81 3.18 5.27
C ALA A 99 25.32 2.88 5.16
N ILE A 100 25.85 2.75 3.93
CA ILE A 100 27.30 2.58 3.71
C ILE A 100 28.03 3.93 3.80
N ALA A 101 27.46 5.01 3.24
CA ALA A 101 28.08 6.34 3.20
C ALA A 101 28.34 6.92 4.60
N GLY A 102 27.60 6.49 5.62
CA GLY A 102 27.87 6.84 7.02
C GLY A 102 29.24 6.40 7.54
N PHE A 103 29.93 5.48 6.84
CA PHE A 103 31.28 5.02 7.16
C PHE A 103 32.38 5.76 6.38
N ALA A 104 32.03 6.77 5.58
CA ALA A 104 33.02 7.55 4.84
C ALA A 104 33.87 8.42 5.79
N ALA A 105 35.17 8.54 5.49
CA ALA A 105 36.04 9.47 6.20
C ALA A 105 35.75 10.92 5.77
N PRO A 106 35.89 11.92 6.66
CA PRO A 106 35.74 13.33 6.29
C PRO A 106 36.70 13.72 5.17
N GLY A 107 36.15 14.09 4.00
CA GLY A 107 36.91 14.56 2.83
C GLY A 107 37.03 13.58 1.66
N GLY A 108 36.58 12.33 1.81
CA GLY A 108 36.70 11.27 0.80
C GLY A 108 38.15 10.82 0.61
N GLN A 109 38.41 9.50 0.64
CA GLN A 109 39.77 8.97 0.52
C GLN A 109 40.10 8.58 -0.92
N HIS A 110 39.10 8.19 -1.71
CA HIS A 110 39.28 7.66 -3.05
C HIS A 110 38.63 8.58 -4.09
N LYS A 111 39.42 8.98 -5.10
CA LYS A 111 38.93 9.82 -6.21
C LYS A 111 38.58 8.93 -7.39
N PHE A 112 37.32 8.94 -7.79
CA PHE A 112 36.85 8.27 -9.00
C PHE A 112 36.82 9.24 -10.17
N ASP A 113 37.19 8.76 -11.36
CA ASP A 113 37.17 9.52 -12.62
C ASP A 113 35.72 9.72 -13.10
N THR A 114 34.90 8.68 -13.01
CA THR A 114 33.48 8.71 -13.33
C THR A 114 32.70 7.88 -12.31
N VAL A 115 31.49 8.34 -11.99
CA VAL A 115 30.53 7.63 -11.13
C VAL A 115 29.16 7.69 -11.81
N THR A 116 28.54 6.54 -12.06
CA THR A 116 27.24 6.41 -12.73
C THR A 116 26.34 5.49 -11.93
N GLU A 117 25.09 5.90 -11.71
CA GLU A 117 24.07 5.10 -11.04
C GLU A 117 23.21 4.37 -12.08
N HIS A 118 23.04 3.06 -11.91
CA HIS A 118 22.21 2.20 -12.74
C HIS A 118 20.97 1.78 -11.93
N PRO A 119 19.78 2.34 -12.25
CA PRO A 119 18.55 2.04 -11.53
C PRO A 119 18.25 0.55 -11.46
N GLY A 120 17.93 0.05 -10.27
CA GLY A 120 17.66 -1.36 -10.02
C GLY A 120 18.91 -2.24 -9.91
N PHE A 121 20.12 -1.74 -10.18
CA PHE A 121 21.36 -2.53 -10.16
C PHE A 121 22.39 -2.03 -9.13
N GLY A 122 22.80 -0.76 -9.19
CA GLY A 122 23.83 -0.20 -8.30
C GLY A 122 24.61 0.97 -8.89
N ILE A 123 25.77 1.27 -8.33
CA ILE A 123 26.68 2.34 -8.73
C ILE A 123 27.91 1.73 -9.39
N GLU A 124 28.29 2.23 -10.56
CA GLU A 124 29.54 1.92 -11.25
C GLU A 124 30.47 3.14 -11.16
N ALA A 125 31.74 2.91 -10.84
CA ALA A 125 32.76 3.94 -10.85
C ALA A 125 34.03 3.45 -11.53
N THR A 126 34.83 4.37 -12.06
CA THR A 126 36.14 4.05 -12.64
C THR A 126 37.25 4.82 -11.95
N ASP A 127 38.38 4.16 -11.72
CA ASP A 127 39.62 4.77 -11.20
C ASP A 127 40.82 4.05 -11.81
N ALA A 128 41.77 4.80 -12.36
CA ALA A 128 43.09 4.32 -12.79
C ALA A 128 43.04 3.03 -13.65
N GLY A 129 42.04 2.91 -14.54
CA GLY A 129 41.82 1.75 -15.42
C GLY A 129 41.14 0.55 -14.75
N SER A 130 40.73 0.63 -13.50
CA SER A 130 39.89 -0.35 -12.81
C SER A 130 38.41 0.08 -12.81
N THR A 131 37.51 -0.88 -12.99
CA THR A 131 36.06 -0.68 -12.82
C THR A 131 35.62 -1.18 -11.46
N TRP A 132 35.04 -0.29 -10.68
CA TRP A 132 34.42 -0.58 -9.39
C TRP A 132 32.91 -0.63 -9.53
N ARG A 133 32.26 -1.60 -8.88
CA ARG A 133 30.79 -1.67 -8.82
C ARG A 133 30.33 -1.96 -7.42
N LEU A 134 29.41 -1.14 -6.94
CA LEU A 134 28.72 -1.29 -5.67
C LEU A 134 27.23 -1.51 -5.96
N GLY A 135 26.72 -2.72 -5.71
CA GLY A 135 25.33 -3.01 -6.05
C GLY A 135 24.96 -4.47 -5.92
N ARG A 136 23.89 -4.87 -6.61
CA ARG A 136 23.41 -6.26 -6.63
C ARG A 136 24.53 -7.22 -7.04
N ARG A 137 24.71 -8.29 -6.28
CA ARG A 137 25.72 -9.34 -6.55
C ARG A 137 25.64 -9.89 -7.97
N GLY A 138 24.42 -10.10 -8.46
CA GLY A 138 24.13 -10.59 -9.82
C GLY A 138 24.63 -9.69 -10.94
N TRP A 139 24.77 -8.38 -10.71
CA TRP A 139 25.22 -7.40 -11.71
C TRP A 139 26.68 -6.98 -11.53
N ALA A 140 27.12 -6.84 -10.28
CA ALA A 140 28.47 -6.41 -9.96
C ALA A 140 29.52 -7.50 -10.25
N GLY A 141 29.19 -8.79 -10.06
CA GLY A 141 30.15 -9.89 -10.18
C GLY A 141 30.47 -10.34 -11.62
N TRP A 142 31.64 -10.95 -11.81
CA TRP A 142 32.14 -11.43 -13.12
C TRP A 142 31.22 -12.44 -13.82
N LYS A 143 30.55 -13.33 -13.07
CA LYS A 143 29.60 -14.32 -13.62
C LYS A 143 28.38 -13.69 -14.29
N ALA A 144 28.08 -12.42 -14.00
CA ALA A 144 27.02 -11.65 -14.67
C ALA A 144 27.28 -11.46 -16.18
N ARG A 145 28.55 -11.40 -16.60
CA ARG A 145 28.95 -11.05 -17.97
C ARG A 145 28.99 -12.24 -18.92
N THR A 146 28.96 -13.48 -18.42
CA THR A 146 29.20 -14.70 -19.23
C THR A 146 28.01 -15.67 -19.29
N GLY A 147 26.95 -15.43 -18.53
CA GLY A 147 25.71 -16.19 -18.61
C GLY A 147 24.62 -15.39 -17.91
N GLY A 148 23.61 -14.98 -18.69
CA GLY A 148 22.58 -14.03 -18.28
C GLY A 148 22.01 -14.34 -16.91
N GLU A 149 21.68 -13.26 -16.18
CA GLU A 149 20.94 -13.34 -14.93
C GLU A 149 19.77 -14.31 -15.13
N GLY A 150 19.85 -15.50 -14.53
CA GLY A 150 18.69 -16.35 -14.40
C GLY A 150 17.59 -15.54 -13.73
N LYS A 151 16.32 -15.83 -14.04
CA LYS A 151 15.13 -15.14 -13.52
C LYS A 151 15.09 -14.96 -11.98
N HIS A 152 16.01 -15.56 -11.24
CA HIS A 152 16.19 -15.46 -9.79
C HIS A 152 17.64 -15.05 -9.50
N GLY A 153 17.89 -13.76 -9.28
CA GLY A 153 19.23 -13.23 -9.02
C GLY A 153 19.79 -13.73 -7.69
N TYR A 154 21.11 -13.94 -7.62
CA TYR A 154 21.81 -14.08 -6.33
C TYR A 154 21.66 -12.74 -5.59
N GLY A 155 20.86 -12.73 -4.52
CA GLY A 155 20.56 -11.52 -3.76
C GLY A 155 21.78 -10.99 -2.97
N GLY A 156 21.68 -9.73 -2.53
CA GLY A 156 22.66 -9.08 -1.66
C GLY A 156 23.51 -8.02 -2.37
N THR A 157 24.10 -7.12 -1.57
CA THR A 157 24.90 -5.99 -2.03
C THR A 157 26.39 -6.30 -1.88
N VAL A 158 27.17 -6.05 -2.92
CA VAL A 158 28.62 -6.31 -2.94
C VAL A 158 29.38 -5.14 -3.53
N LEU A 159 30.63 -4.99 -3.12
CA LEU A 159 31.64 -4.20 -3.80
C LEU A 159 32.49 -5.14 -4.66
N THR A 160 32.73 -4.77 -5.91
CA THR A 160 33.61 -5.52 -6.81
C THR A 160 34.63 -4.60 -7.46
N ARG A 161 35.80 -5.16 -7.75
CA ARG A 161 36.85 -4.55 -8.58
C ARG A 161 37.10 -5.45 -9.78
N ASN A 162 36.90 -4.91 -10.98
CA ASN A 162 37.02 -5.66 -12.24
C ASN A 162 36.20 -6.97 -12.25
N GLY A 163 35.04 -6.97 -11.58
CA GLY A 163 34.14 -8.13 -11.45
C GLY A 163 34.50 -9.14 -10.36
N MET A 164 35.63 -8.96 -9.66
CA MET A 164 35.97 -9.78 -8.47
C MET A 164 35.37 -9.16 -7.21
N ILE A 165 34.73 -9.98 -6.37
CA ILE A 165 34.10 -9.52 -5.12
C ILE A 165 35.17 -9.12 -4.12
N ALA A 166 35.17 -7.84 -3.74
CA ALA A 166 36.07 -7.26 -2.75
C ALA A 166 35.42 -7.19 -1.35
N ALA A 167 34.12 -6.92 -1.27
CA ALA A 167 33.36 -6.92 -0.02
C ALA A 167 31.90 -7.34 -0.24
N SER A 168 31.27 -7.89 0.78
CA SER A 168 29.82 -8.14 0.83
C SER A 168 29.19 -7.38 1.99
N PHE A 169 28.05 -6.75 1.75
CA PHE A 169 27.35 -5.93 2.73
C PHE A 169 26.06 -6.62 3.14
N VAL A 170 25.86 -6.72 4.45
CA VAL A 170 24.67 -7.30 5.07
C VAL A 170 23.92 -6.19 5.76
N PHE A 171 22.65 -6.02 5.38
CA PHE A 171 21.77 -5.01 5.94
C PHE A 171 20.66 -5.67 6.74
N GLU A 172 20.27 -4.99 7.82
CA GLU A 172 19.10 -5.30 8.60
C GLU A 172 18.17 -4.10 8.58
N ASP A 173 16.87 -4.32 8.36
CA ASP A 173 15.85 -3.26 8.42
C ASP A 173 14.79 -3.68 9.43
N ALA A 174 14.53 -2.80 10.40
CA ALA A 174 13.63 -3.11 11.49
C ALA A 174 12.18 -3.21 10.99
N LEU A 175 11.45 -4.21 11.47
CA LEU A 175 10.03 -4.35 11.20
C LEU A 175 9.23 -3.24 11.87
N ARG A 176 8.13 -2.82 11.23
CA ARG A 176 7.14 -1.97 11.91
C ARG A 176 6.54 -2.76 13.08
N ALA A 177 6.46 -2.13 14.25
CA ALA A 177 5.99 -2.80 15.48
C ALA A 177 4.57 -3.38 15.36
N ASP A 178 3.75 -2.80 14.49
CA ASP A 178 2.37 -3.20 14.24
C ASP A 178 2.18 -4.02 12.96
N ALA A 179 3.26 -4.37 12.25
CA ALA A 179 3.18 -5.14 11.01
C ALA A 179 2.44 -6.47 11.21
N GLY A 180 2.84 -7.25 12.22
CA GLY A 180 2.20 -8.54 12.53
C GLY A 180 0.70 -8.40 12.86
N ALA A 181 0.33 -7.38 13.62
CA ALA A 181 -1.08 -7.12 13.92
C ALA A 181 -1.88 -6.73 12.67
N GLY A 182 -1.28 -5.95 11.76
CA GLY A 182 -1.89 -5.59 10.47
C GLY A 182 -2.12 -6.80 9.57
N ILE A 183 -1.10 -7.66 9.41
CA ILE A 183 -1.19 -8.89 8.61
C ILE A 183 -2.26 -9.83 9.18
N GLN A 184 -2.26 -10.07 10.50
CA GLN A 184 -3.27 -10.90 11.15
C GLN A 184 -4.69 -10.38 10.96
N GLN A 185 -4.89 -9.06 11.01
CA GLN A 185 -6.20 -8.47 10.79
C GLN A 185 -6.68 -8.67 9.35
N LEU A 186 -5.79 -8.52 8.36
CA LEU A 186 -6.13 -8.76 6.95
C LEU A 186 -6.44 -10.23 6.67
N ASN A 187 -5.67 -11.15 7.24
CA ASN A 187 -5.96 -12.59 7.18
C ASN A 187 -7.35 -12.89 7.79
N GLY A 188 -7.65 -12.31 8.96
CA GLY A 188 -8.96 -12.43 9.59
C GLY A 188 -10.13 -11.82 8.79
N ASP A 189 -9.83 -10.85 7.93
CA ASP A 189 -10.76 -10.23 6.98
C ASP A 189 -10.88 -11.01 5.65
N GLY A 190 -10.24 -12.18 5.56
CA GLY A 190 -10.29 -13.10 4.41
C GLY A 190 -9.47 -12.63 3.21
N VAL A 191 -8.43 -11.82 3.44
CA VAL A 191 -7.51 -11.35 2.40
C VAL A 191 -6.26 -12.23 2.39
N SER A 192 -5.93 -12.81 1.24
CA SER A 192 -4.67 -13.54 1.06
C SER A 192 -3.49 -12.59 1.05
N ILE A 193 -2.42 -12.93 1.76
CA ILE A 193 -1.24 -12.06 1.92
C ILE A 193 -0.06 -12.66 1.17
N GLU A 194 0.58 -11.85 0.34
CA GLU A 194 1.83 -12.22 -0.33
C GLU A 194 2.89 -11.12 -0.13
N MET A 195 4.14 -11.51 0.13
CA MET A 195 5.25 -10.58 0.25
C MET A 195 6.18 -10.64 -0.97
N LEU A 196 6.46 -9.48 -1.58
CA LEU A 196 7.43 -9.36 -2.67
C LEU A 196 8.64 -8.56 -2.20
N SER A 197 9.84 -8.97 -2.60
CA SER A 197 11.04 -8.20 -2.28
C SER A 197 12.16 -8.45 -3.29
N GLY A 198 13.02 -7.44 -3.45
CA GLY A 198 14.29 -7.57 -4.15
C GLY A 198 15.42 -8.15 -3.30
N ASP A 199 15.18 -8.40 -2.02
CA ASP A 199 16.16 -8.90 -1.06
C ASP A 199 16.40 -10.41 -1.18
N THR A 200 17.39 -10.90 -0.42
CA THR A 200 17.78 -12.31 -0.44
C THR A 200 16.67 -13.22 0.09
N ALA A 201 16.64 -14.47 -0.40
CA ALA A 201 15.70 -15.48 0.09
C ALA A 201 15.76 -15.69 1.61
N ALA A 202 16.95 -15.64 2.20
CA ALA A 202 17.13 -15.76 3.65
C ALA A 202 16.45 -14.60 4.41
N ALA A 203 16.72 -13.35 4.01
CA ALA A 203 16.13 -12.18 4.65
C ALA A 203 14.60 -12.11 4.47
N CYS A 204 14.08 -12.58 3.33
CA CYS A 204 12.64 -12.70 3.13
C CYS A 204 12.03 -13.80 4.02
N ALA A 205 12.67 -14.98 4.09
CA ALA A 205 12.18 -16.08 4.91
C ALA A 205 12.12 -15.73 6.41
N GLU A 206 13.09 -14.95 6.92
CA GLU A 206 13.08 -14.47 8.30
C GLU A 206 11.88 -13.55 8.57
N VAL A 207 11.63 -12.57 7.71
CA VAL A 207 10.49 -11.66 7.85
C VAL A 207 9.16 -12.40 7.69
N ALA A 208 9.05 -13.27 6.68
CA ALA A 208 7.87 -14.09 6.45
C ALA A 208 7.53 -14.94 7.69
N LYS A 209 8.54 -15.57 8.30
CA LYS A 209 8.37 -16.36 9.53
C LYS A 209 7.95 -15.51 10.73
N LEU A 210 8.49 -14.30 10.87
CA LEU A 210 8.14 -13.39 11.97
C LEU A 210 6.71 -12.85 11.84
N LEU A 211 6.23 -12.67 10.61
CA LEU A 211 4.90 -12.11 10.31
C LEU A 211 3.84 -13.16 9.99
N ASP A 212 4.21 -14.45 9.99
CA ASP A 212 3.32 -15.57 9.64
C ASP A 212 2.73 -15.40 8.22
N ILE A 213 3.60 -15.11 7.25
CA ILE A 213 3.26 -14.97 5.82
C ILE A 213 3.73 -16.22 5.09
N ASP A 214 2.78 -16.98 4.53
CA ASP A 214 3.06 -18.24 3.83
C ASP A 214 3.67 -18.01 2.43
N ASP A 215 3.13 -17.03 1.69
CA ASP A 215 3.51 -16.76 0.31
C ASP A 215 4.49 -15.57 0.22
N PHE A 216 5.72 -15.83 -0.24
CA PHE A 216 6.67 -14.76 -0.53
C PHE A 216 7.55 -15.06 -1.75
N VAL A 217 7.93 -14.01 -2.48
CA VAL A 217 8.80 -14.11 -3.65
C VAL A 217 10.04 -13.22 -3.45
N PRO A 218 11.21 -13.82 -3.20
CA PRO A 218 12.46 -13.09 -2.98
C PRO A 218 13.18 -12.75 -4.30
N CYS A 219 14.25 -11.95 -4.21
CA CYS A 219 15.17 -11.63 -5.29
C CYS A 219 14.52 -11.03 -6.56
N LEU A 220 13.37 -10.36 -6.43
CA LEU A 220 12.67 -9.76 -7.57
C LEU A 220 13.32 -8.45 -8.04
N LEU A 221 13.35 -8.29 -9.36
CA LEU A 221 13.55 -6.99 -9.99
C LEU A 221 12.23 -6.19 -9.97
N PRO A 222 12.26 -4.85 -10.12
CA PRO A 222 11.05 -4.04 -10.23
C PRO A 222 10.06 -4.55 -11.30
N SER A 223 10.58 -5.00 -12.46
CA SER A 223 9.76 -5.61 -13.52
C SER A 223 9.10 -6.93 -13.11
N GLY A 224 9.78 -7.73 -12.29
CA GLY A 224 9.24 -8.99 -11.77
C GLY A 224 8.08 -8.78 -10.78
N LYS A 225 8.08 -7.67 -10.03
CA LYS A 225 6.94 -7.30 -9.18
C LYS A 225 5.69 -7.02 -10.03
N VAL A 226 5.85 -6.31 -11.15
CA VAL A 226 4.75 -6.03 -12.09
C VAL A 226 4.22 -7.32 -12.70
N GLU A 227 5.10 -8.18 -13.21
CA GLU A 227 4.71 -9.47 -13.80
C GLU A 227 3.93 -10.34 -12.81
N ARG A 228 4.32 -10.33 -11.53
CA ARG A 228 3.61 -11.07 -10.47
C ARG A 228 2.20 -10.53 -10.24
N ILE A 229 2.04 -9.23 -10.13
CA ILE A 229 0.73 -8.58 -9.95
C ILE A 229 -0.18 -8.85 -11.15
N GLU A 230 0.35 -8.74 -12.38
CA GLU A 230 -0.41 -9.06 -13.59
C GLU A 230 -0.83 -10.53 -13.66
N THR A 231 0.02 -11.44 -13.19
CA THR A 231 -0.29 -12.87 -13.14
C THR A 231 -1.46 -13.14 -12.20
N LEU A 232 -1.45 -12.54 -11.00
CA LEU A 232 -2.56 -12.63 -10.05
C LEU A 232 -3.84 -12.03 -10.65
N ALA A 233 -3.73 -10.87 -11.29
CA ALA A 233 -4.86 -10.20 -11.93
C ALA A 233 -5.47 -11.04 -13.07
N LYS A 234 -4.65 -11.73 -13.88
CA LYS A 234 -5.11 -12.63 -14.96
C LYS A 234 -5.89 -13.84 -14.45
N VAL A 235 -5.57 -14.32 -13.24
CA VAL A 235 -6.31 -15.41 -12.57
C VAL A 235 -7.63 -14.90 -11.94
N GLY A 236 -7.85 -13.58 -11.92
CA GLY A 236 -9.08 -12.94 -11.45
C GLY A 236 -8.97 -12.31 -10.06
N HIS A 237 -7.79 -12.35 -9.44
CA HIS A 237 -7.57 -11.71 -8.14
C HIS A 237 -7.57 -10.19 -8.24
N LYS A 238 -8.24 -9.55 -7.29
CA LYS A 238 -8.22 -8.09 -7.10
C LYS A 238 -7.13 -7.74 -6.10
N VAL A 239 -5.98 -7.40 -6.65
CA VAL A 239 -4.74 -7.18 -5.89
C VAL A 239 -4.64 -5.76 -5.34
N LEU A 240 -4.48 -5.65 -4.03
CA LEU A 240 -3.95 -4.48 -3.37
C LEU A 240 -2.42 -4.54 -3.37
N MET A 241 -1.73 -3.52 -3.88
CA MET A 241 -0.28 -3.37 -3.69
C MET A 241 0.02 -2.35 -2.60
N VAL A 242 0.83 -2.72 -1.61
CA VAL A 242 1.34 -1.83 -0.57
C VAL A 242 2.85 -1.68 -0.74
N GLY A 243 3.34 -0.47 -0.99
CA GLY A 243 4.74 -0.22 -1.32
C GLY A 243 5.20 1.21 -1.05
N ASP A 244 6.51 1.41 -0.87
CA ASP A 244 7.12 2.72 -0.62
C ASP A 244 7.33 3.57 -1.90
N GLY A 245 7.05 2.96 -3.05
CA GLY A 245 7.14 3.58 -4.37
C GLY A 245 8.54 3.98 -4.82
N LEU A 246 9.61 3.59 -4.11
CA LEU A 246 10.99 3.83 -4.54
C LEU A 246 11.35 2.94 -5.73
N ASN A 247 11.10 1.63 -5.60
CA ASN A 247 11.24 0.65 -6.68
C ASN A 247 9.89 0.16 -7.23
N ASP A 248 8.80 0.58 -6.58
CA ASP A 248 7.51 -0.09 -6.69
C ASP A 248 6.44 0.75 -7.38
N THR A 249 6.80 1.94 -7.84
CA THR A 249 5.90 2.83 -8.59
C THR A 249 5.19 2.10 -9.76
N PRO A 250 5.89 1.32 -10.62
CA PRO A 250 5.21 0.56 -11.68
C PRO A 250 4.24 -0.50 -11.13
N ALA A 251 4.59 -1.17 -10.03
CA ALA A 251 3.76 -2.17 -9.38
C ALA A 251 2.50 -1.55 -8.74
N LEU A 252 2.63 -0.39 -8.09
CA LEU A 252 1.51 0.38 -7.54
C LEU A 252 0.52 0.82 -8.62
N SER A 253 1.00 1.09 -9.83
CA SER A 253 0.18 1.58 -10.95
C SER A 253 -0.61 0.48 -11.65
N VAL A 254 -0.12 -0.76 -11.63
CA VAL A 254 -0.74 -1.92 -12.30
C VAL A 254 -1.70 -2.68 -11.36
N ALA A 255 -1.57 -2.49 -10.05
CA ALA A 255 -2.45 -3.12 -9.07
C ALA A 255 -3.92 -2.67 -9.22
N HIS A 256 -4.86 -3.52 -8.76
CA HIS A 256 -6.27 -3.15 -8.72
C HIS A 256 -6.50 -1.93 -7.83
N VAL A 257 -5.73 -1.81 -6.76
CA VAL A 257 -5.67 -0.63 -5.90
C VAL A 257 -4.30 -0.57 -5.23
N SER A 258 -3.84 0.61 -4.87
CA SER A 258 -2.53 0.78 -4.23
C SER A 258 -2.54 1.67 -3.00
N ILE A 259 -1.67 1.36 -2.04
CA ILE A 259 -1.50 2.13 -0.80
C ILE A 259 0.00 2.35 -0.56
N ALA A 260 0.39 3.59 -0.26
CA ALA A 260 1.78 3.93 0.05
C ALA A 260 1.90 4.66 1.40
N PRO A 261 3.02 4.51 2.14
CA PRO A 261 3.32 5.34 3.29
C PRO A 261 3.61 6.79 2.87
N ALA A 262 3.40 7.78 3.75
CA ALA A 262 3.78 9.16 3.46
C ALA A 262 5.29 9.38 3.37
N THR A 263 6.08 8.47 3.95
CA THR A 263 7.54 8.42 3.80
C THR A 263 7.97 7.96 2.41
N ALA A 264 7.04 7.50 1.56
CA ALA A 264 7.30 7.16 0.17
C ALA A 264 7.86 8.36 -0.62
N VAL A 265 8.66 8.05 -1.64
CA VAL A 265 9.17 9.04 -2.60
C VAL A 265 7.98 9.76 -3.25
N ASP A 266 8.13 11.05 -3.60
CA ASP A 266 7.03 11.87 -4.18
C ASP A 266 6.34 11.18 -5.37
N ILE A 267 7.13 10.49 -6.21
CA ILE A 267 6.64 9.73 -7.36
C ILE A 267 5.74 8.57 -6.90
N GLY A 268 6.15 7.84 -5.86
CA GLY A 268 5.38 6.75 -5.25
C GLY A 268 4.06 7.24 -4.66
N ARG A 269 4.07 8.38 -3.96
CA ARG A 269 2.85 9.01 -3.41
C ARG A 269 1.88 9.44 -4.50
N ASN A 270 2.37 9.93 -5.63
CA ASN A 270 1.54 10.32 -6.76
C ASN A 270 0.93 9.12 -7.50
N ALA A 271 1.64 7.98 -7.51
CA ALA A 271 1.18 6.74 -8.13
C ALA A 271 0.16 5.99 -7.27
N ALA A 272 0.21 6.13 -5.94
CA ALA A 272 -0.68 5.42 -5.02
C ALA A 272 -2.11 5.99 -5.01
N ASP A 273 -3.10 5.11 -4.85
CA ASP A 273 -4.50 5.49 -4.68
C ASP A 273 -4.81 6.00 -3.27
N PHE A 274 -4.11 5.46 -2.27
CA PHE A 274 -4.14 5.92 -0.88
C PHE A 274 -2.74 6.20 -0.36
N VAL A 275 -2.65 7.19 0.53
CA VAL A 275 -1.41 7.51 1.24
C VAL A 275 -1.68 7.55 2.74
N PHE A 276 -1.02 6.72 3.54
CA PHE A 276 -1.15 6.79 5.00
C PHE A 276 -0.01 7.63 5.61
N LEU A 277 -0.40 8.62 6.42
CA LEU A 277 0.47 9.69 6.93
C LEU A 277 1.28 9.29 8.16
N ARG A 278 0.89 8.20 8.84
CA ARG A 278 1.54 7.69 10.05
C ARG A 278 2.46 6.52 9.71
N GLU A 279 3.33 6.12 10.62
CA GLU A 279 4.19 4.94 10.43
C GLU A 279 3.48 3.60 10.66
N SER A 280 2.19 3.63 11.00
CA SER A 280 1.43 2.44 11.40
C SER A 280 0.88 1.69 10.18
N LEU A 281 1.22 0.40 10.04
CA LEU A 281 0.67 -0.48 9.01
C LEU A 281 -0.81 -0.82 9.26
N LEU A 282 -1.32 -0.61 10.48
CA LEU A 282 -2.76 -0.73 10.79
C LEU A 282 -3.65 0.20 9.95
N ALA A 283 -3.06 1.20 9.28
CA ALA A 283 -3.76 2.02 8.30
C ALA A 283 -4.36 1.20 7.15
N VAL A 284 -3.70 0.12 6.72
CA VAL A 284 -4.15 -0.74 5.61
C VAL A 284 -5.46 -1.46 5.94
N PRO A 285 -5.55 -2.27 7.02
CA PRO A 285 -6.82 -2.92 7.38
C PRO A 285 -7.90 -1.91 7.79
N LEU A 286 -7.54 -0.76 8.38
CA LEU A 286 -8.50 0.31 8.65
C LEU A 286 -9.12 0.85 7.36
N ALA A 287 -8.31 1.14 6.35
CA ALA A 287 -8.78 1.60 5.04
C ALA A 287 -9.71 0.58 4.39
N LEU A 288 -9.33 -0.70 4.40
CA LEU A 288 -10.15 -1.79 3.90
C LEU A 288 -11.51 -1.87 4.62
N GLY A 289 -11.50 -1.83 5.95
CA GLY A 289 -12.71 -1.90 6.77
C GLY A 289 -13.65 -0.71 6.53
N VAL A 290 -13.12 0.50 6.38
CA VAL A 290 -13.92 1.69 6.05
C VAL A 290 -14.50 1.58 4.64
N SER A 291 -13.69 1.18 3.66
CA SER A 291 -14.11 1.02 2.27
C SER A 291 -15.20 -0.05 2.10
N ARG A 292 -15.07 -1.22 2.75
CA ARG A 292 -16.10 -2.27 2.75
C ARG A 292 -17.42 -1.78 3.35
N LYS A 293 -17.37 -1.03 4.46
CA LYS A 293 -18.56 -0.43 5.09
C LYS A 293 -19.20 0.64 4.21
N ALA A 294 -18.40 1.51 3.59
CA ALA A 294 -18.88 2.50 2.63
C ALA A 294 -19.62 1.82 1.47
N GLY A 295 -19.04 0.77 0.89
CA GLY A 295 -19.69 -0.03 -0.17
C GLY A 295 -21.01 -0.65 0.26
N HIS A 296 -21.12 -1.13 1.51
CA HIS A 296 -22.38 -1.63 2.05
C HIS A 296 -23.44 -0.52 2.19
N LEU A 297 -23.08 0.66 2.70
CA LEU A 297 -24.00 1.81 2.81
C LEU A 297 -24.45 2.32 1.44
N ILE A 298 -23.57 2.34 0.44
CA ILE A 298 -23.91 2.70 -0.94
C ILE A 298 -24.96 1.73 -1.49
N ARG A 299 -24.75 0.42 -1.36
CA ARG A 299 -25.71 -0.60 -1.80
C ARG A 299 -27.06 -0.47 -1.08
N GLN A 300 -27.05 -0.17 0.22
CA GLN A 300 -28.28 0.11 0.97
C GLN A 300 -29.01 1.34 0.43
N ASN A 301 -28.31 2.44 0.19
CA ASN A 301 -28.90 3.68 -0.33
C ASN A 301 -29.51 3.47 -1.72
N ILE A 302 -28.82 2.75 -2.60
CA ILE A 302 -29.33 2.39 -3.93
C ILE A 302 -30.57 1.50 -3.79
N ALA A 303 -30.54 0.48 -2.92
CA ALA A 303 -31.69 -0.40 -2.70
C ALA A 303 -32.91 0.36 -2.16
N ILE A 304 -32.71 1.26 -1.19
CA ILE A 304 -33.77 2.14 -0.65
C ILE A 304 -34.38 2.99 -1.77
N ALA A 305 -33.53 3.61 -2.61
CA ALA A 305 -34.00 4.43 -3.73
C ALA A 305 -34.81 3.62 -4.76
N ILE A 306 -34.37 2.40 -5.08
CA ILE A 306 -35.09 1.50 -6.01
C ILE A 306 -36.43 1.06 -5.43
N VAL A 307 -36.45 0.59 -4.18
CA VAL A 307 -37.69 0.14 -3.51
C VAL A 307 -38.68 1.29 -3.40
N TYR A 308 -38.21 2.49 -3.03
CA TYR A 308 -39.04 3.68 -3.00
C TYR A 308 -39.70 3.95 -4.36
N ASN A 309 -38.93 3.99 -5.45
CA ASN A 309 -39.47 4.24 -6.79
C ASN A 309 -40.43 3.13 -7.26
N ALA A 310 -40.11 1.87 -6.96
CA ALA A 310 -40.92 0.71 -7.32
C ALA A 310 -42.32 0.74 -6.67
N VAL A 311 -42.44 1.31 -5.46
CA VAL A 311 -43.73 1.45 -4.76
C VAL A 311 -44.41 2.78 -5.12
N ALA A 312 -43.67 3.87 -5.13
CA ALA A 312 -44.23 5.21 -5.24
C ALA A 312 -44.76 5.54 -6.65
N VAL A 313 -44.11 5.04 -7.70
CA VAL A 313 -44.53 5.28 -9.10
C VAL A 313 -45.88 4.61 -9.42
N PRO A 314 -46.13 3.33 -9.11
CA PRO A 314 -47.45 2.72 -9.31
C PRO A 314 -48.57 3.43 -8.55
N ILE A 315 -48.34 3.83 -7.30
CA ILE A 315 -49.33 4.55 -6.49
C ILE A 315 -49.66 5.91 -7.11
N ALA A 316 -48.65 6.59 -7.69
CA ALA A 316 -48.84 7.84 -8.42
C ALA A 316 -49.64 7.63 -9.71
N ILE A 317 -49.35 6.57 -10.48
CA ILE A 317 -50.09 6.21 -11.71
C ILE A 317 -51.56 5.90 -11.41
N LEU A 318 -51.85 5.20 -10.31
CA LEU A 318 -53.21 4.93 -9.83
C LEU A 318 -53.95 6.21 -9.38
N GLY A 319 -53.26 7.34 -9.28
CA GLY A 319 -53.82 8.64 -8.93
C GLY A 319 -54.08 8.81 -7.43
N HIS A 320 -53.43 8.01 -6.58
CA HIS A 320 -53.51 8.13 -5.12
C HIS A 320 -52.50 9.13 -4.53
N VAL A 321 -51.55 9.62 -5.33
CA VAL A 321 -50.53 10.59 -4.91
C VAL A 321 -50.84 11.96 -5.50
N THR A 322 -50.93 12.99 -4.65
CA THR A 322 -50.99 14.39 -5.10
C THR A 322 -49.58 14.94 -5.33
N PRO A 323 -49.40 15.98 -6.17
CA PRO A 323 -48.09 16.61 -6.38
C PRO A 323 -47.39 17.02 -5.08
N LEU A 324 -48.15 17.46 -4.07
CA LEU A 324 -47.62 17.80 -2.74
C LEU A 324 -47.03 16.57 -2.02
N ILE A 325 -47.74 15.44 -2.02
CA ILE A 325 -47.26 14.19 -1.40
C ILE A 325 -46.01 13.70 -2.12
N ALA A 326 -45.98 13.76 -3.45
CA ALA A 326 -44.80 13.40 -4.25
C ALA A 326 -43.57 14.24 -3.87
N ALA A 327 -43.73 15.54 -3.66
CA ALA A 327 -42.64 16.44 -3.27
C ALA A 327 -42.10 16.14 -1.85
N ILE A 328 -42.99 15.89 -0.89
CA ILE A 328 -42.61 15.51 0.48
C ILE A 328 -41.85 14.18 0.48
N ALA A 329 -42.36 13.19 -0.25
CA ALA A 329 -41.77 11.87 -0.33
C ALA A 329 -40.35 11.89 -0.94
N MET A 330 -40.13 12.70 -1.98
CA MET A 330 -38.79 12.92 -2.57
C MET A 330 -37.80 13.53 -1.58
N SER A 331 -38.26 14.51 -0.80
CA SER A 331 -37.44 15.21 0.20
C SER A 331 -37.07 14.26 1.35
N ALA A 332 -38.04 13.48 1.83
CA ALA A 332 -37.83 12.48 2.88
C ALA A 332 -36.84 11.38 2.45
N SER A 333 -36.95 10.89 1.20
CA SER A 333 -36.01 9.90 0.65
C SER A 333 -34.56 10.40 0.62
N SER A 334 -34.36 11.66 0.25
CA SER A 334 -33.02 12.30 0.26
C SER A 334 -32.46 12.41 1.67
N LEU A 335 -33.28 12.79 2.66
CA LEU A 335 -32.87 12.85 4.07
C LEU A 335 -32.53 11.47 4.65
N LEU A 336 -33.26 10.42 4.26
CA LEU A 336 -32.96 9.05 4.68
C LEU A 336 -31.61 8.57 4.15
N VAL A 337 -31.30 8.85 2.88
CA VAL A 337 -29.99 8.52 2.28
C VAL A 337 -28.85 9.26 2.98
N ILE A 338 -29.03 10.56 3.28
CA ILE A 338 -28.07 11.36 4.04
C ILE A 338 -27.87 10.77 5.45
N GLY A 339 -28.96 10.51 6.17
CA GLY A 339 -28.92 9.92 7.50
C GLY A 339 -28.23 8.55 7.53
N ASN A 340 -28.50 7.69 6.53
CA ASN A 340 -27.85 6.38 6.42
C ASN A 340 -26.34 6.51 6.13
N ALA A 341 -25.93 7.46 5.29
CA ALA A 341 -24.51 7.73 5.05
C ALA A 341 -23.79 8.18 6.33
N LEU A 342 -24.45 9.00 7.17
CA LEU A 342 -23.91 9.44 8.45
C LEU A 342 -23.79 8.32 9.49
N ARG A 343 -24.47 7.17 9.35
CA ARG A 343 -24.28 6.01 10.24
C ARG A 343 -22.87 5.46 10.21
N LEU A 344 -22.09 5.80 9.17
CA LEU A 344 -20.67 5.58 9.18
C LEU A 344 -20.11 6.14 10.51
N HIS A 345 -20.36 7.41 10.87
CA HIS A 345 -19.88 8.10 12.10
C HIS A 345 -20.03 7.27 13.39
N GLY A 346 -21.20 6.72 13.67
CA GLY A 346 -21.48 6.02 14.94
C GLY A 346 -20.69 4.73 15.18
N PHE A 347 -20.19 4.07 14.12
CA PHE A 347 -19.59 2.74 14.27
C PHE A 347 -18.17 2.74 14.88
N MET A 348 -17.47 3.88 14.91
CA MET A 348 -16.10 3.96 15.45
C MET A 348 -16.02 4.26 16.93
N ALA A 349 -17.06 4.84 17.56
CA ALA A 349 -17.12 4.90 19.01
C ALA A 349 -16.97 3.50 19.62
N ASN A 350 -17.49 2.47 18.95
CA ASN A 350 -17.38 1.08 19.39
C ASN A 350 -16.07 0.40 18.94
N ALA A 351 -15.57 0.66 17.73
CA ALA A 351 -14.35 0.02 17.22
C ALA A 351 -13.07 0.55 17.89
N THR A 352 -12.96 1.86 18.13
CA THR A 352 -11.82 2.46 18.84
C THR A 352 -11.75 1.96 20.29
N VAL A 353 -12.90 1.80 20.95
CA VAL A 353 -12.99 1.19 22.29
C VAL A 353 -12.52 -0.28 22.26
N GLN A 354 -12.91 -1.05 21.24
CA GLN A 354 -12.49 -2.46 21.11
C GLN A 354 -10.99 -2.62 20.81
N VAL A 355 -10.41 -1.80 19.94
CA VAL A 355 -8.97 -1.86 19.64
C VAL A 355 -8.14 -1.44 20.86
N ILE A 356 -8.52 -0.36 21.56
CA ILE A 356 -7.86 0.07 22.80
C ILE A 356 -7.97 -1.04 23.87
N GLN A 357 -9.13 -1.68 24.01
CA GLN A 357 -9.29 -2.81 24.93
C GLN A 357 -8.44 -4.03 24.54
N LYS A 358 -8.31 -4.33 23.24
CA LYS A 358 -7.53 -5.46 22.75
C LYS A 358 -6.02 -5.22 22.97
N VAL A 359 -5.50 -4.06 22.60
CA VAL A 359 -4.10 -3.66 22.83
C VAL A 359 -3.77 -3.64 24.32
N ARG A 360 -4.67 -3.15 25.18
CA ARG A 360 -4.49 -3.14 26.63
C ARG A 360 -4.48 -4.54 27.23
N ARG A 361 -5.25 -5.48 26.68
CA ARG A 361 -5.21 -6.90 27.09
C ARG A 361 -3.88 -7.54 26.67
N SER A 362 -3.40 -7.31 25.44
CA SER A 362 -2.12 -7.84 24.96
C SER A 362 -0.94 -7.35 25.82
N ALA A 363 -0.95 -6.06 26.20
CA ALA A 363 0.09 -5.46 27.04
C ALA A 363 0.11 -6.02 28.47
N VAL A 364 -1.05 -6.33 29.05
CA VAL A 364 -1.17 -6.93 30.40
C VAL A 364 -0.74 -8.41 30.41
N SER A 365 -1.01 -9.16 29.34
CA SER A 365 -0.51 -10.53 29.21
C SER A 365 1.02 -10.59 29.05
N TYR A 366 1.64 -9.57 28.45
CA TYR A 366 3.11 -9.49 28.31
C TYR A 366 3.82 -9.15 29.63
N SER A 367 3.19 -8.37 30.52
CA SER A 367 3.74 -8.07 31.85
C SER A 367 3.58 -9.22 32.86
N ALA A 368 2.63 -10.13 32.64
CA ALA A 368 2.39 -11.27 33.53
C ALA A 368 3.30 -12.47 33.23
N GLN A 369 3.96 -12.52 32.07
CA GLN A 369 4.93 -13.55 31.70
C GLN A 369 6.39 -13.15 31.99
N SER A 370 6.63 -11.91 32.41
CA SER A 370 7.95 -11.37 32.75
C SER A 370 8.15 -11.13 34.26
N SER A 371 7.29 -11.70 35.11
CA SER A 371 7.39 -11.68 36.58
C SER A 371 7.68 -13.05 37.15
#